data_AF-A0A2D7EZD6-F1
#
_entry.id   AF-A0A2D7EZD6-F1
#
_cell.length_a   1.000
_cell.length_b   1.000
_cell.length_c   1.000
_cell.angle_alpha   90.00
_cell.angle_beta   90.00
_cell.angle_gamma   90.00
#
_symmetry.space_group_name_H-M   'P 1'
#
loop_
_entity.id
_entity.type
_entity.pdbx_description
1 polymer ?
#
loop_
_entity_poly.entity_id
_entity_poly.type
_entity_poly.pdbx_seq_one_letter_code
_entity_poly.pdbx_strand_id
1 'polypeptide(L)'
;MRYNLLVNANETGRAPTSPIILRGPDFGPHMFLADQKLRLISIFDDLFYDRSDLDILSPSMRNHAVSMLNPLGFKQISGTVLEHSASRERCFIPKFHALGSSPFHITLYTPKNEDDFYILTPTQTACQIIDGYSHDLAFEKIETLVKKQPINLRKISDHLEKKKNCTHRLFASAIGELLSIQNTALKKEPLRSRRALGRIL
;
A
#
# COMPACT_ATOMS: atom_id res chain seq x y z
N MET A 1 18.03 13.81 -3.37
CA MET A 1 18.24 12.35 -3.27
C MET A 1 18.05 11.74 -4.65
N ARG A 2 19.02 10.99 -5.16
CA ARG A 2 18.89 10.21 -6.40
C ARG A 2 18.36 8.82 -6.02
N TYR A 3 17.25 8.40 -6.61
CA TYR A 3 16.72 7.04 -6.49
C TYR A 3 17.45 6.16 -7.51
N ASN A 4 18.03 5.03 -7.09
CA ASN A 4 18.77 4.14 -8.00
C ASN A 4 17.91 2.94 -8.39
N LEU A 5 17.57 2.85 -9.68
CA LEU A 5 17.10 1.63 -10.34
C LEU A 5 18.34 0.80 -10.72
N LEU A 6 18.36 -0.49 -10.36
CA LEU A 6 19.34 -1.44 -10.89
C LEU A 6 18.66 -2.29 -11.96
N VAL A 7 19.00 -2.03 -13.22
CA VAL A 7 18.70 -2.92 -14.34
C VAL A 7 19.93 -3.82 -14.51
N ASN A 8 19.79 -5.13 -14.30
CA ASN A 8 20.86 -6.06 -14.67
C ASN A 8 20.92 -6.15 -16.19
N ALA A 9 22.00 -5.64 -16.77
CA ALA A 9 22.28 -5.78 -18.19
C ALA A 9 22.73 -7.22 -18.47
N ASN A 10 21.95 -7.98 -19.23
CA ASN A 10 22.44 -9.20 -19.88
C ASN A 10 22.88 -8.86 -21.29
N GLU A 11 24.14 -9.19 -21.60
CA GLU A 11 24.79 -9.03 -22.91
C GLU A 11 24.25 -10.06 -23.91
N THR A 12 22.99 -9.94 -24.32
CA THR A 12 22.47 -10.57 -25.54
C THR A 12 21.35 -9.69 -26.08
N GLY A 13 21.26 -9.50 -27.40
CA GLY A 13 20.35 -8.55 -28.09
C GLY A 13 18.84 -8.83 -27.98
N ARG A 14 18.36 -9.39 -26.87
CA ARG A 14 16.97 -9.33 -26.41
C ARG A 14 16.90 -8.42 -25.19
N ALA A 15 15.94 -7.50 -25.17
CA ALA A 15 15.71 -6.65 -24.00
C ALA A 15 15.60 -7.52 -22.74
N PRO A 16 16.42 -7.30 -21.69
CA PRO A 16 16.34 -8.10 -20.49
C PRO A 16 15.00 -7.83 -19.81
N THR A 17 14.08 -8.80 -19.86
CA THR A 17 12.81 -8.85 -19.10
C THR A 17 13.08 -9.24 -17.65
N SER A 18 14.05 -8.59 -17.01
CA SER A 18 14.25 -8.75 -15.57
C SER A 18 13.21 -7.90 -14.85
N PRO A 19 12.55 -8.43 -13.81
CA PRO A 19 11.60 -7.63 -13.05
C PRO A 19 12.29 -6.42 -12.45
N ILE A 20 11.66 -5.25 -12.52
CA ILE A 20 12.08 -4.09 -11.77
C ILE A 20 11.98 -4.46 -10.29
N ILE A 21 13.15 -4.55 -9.68
CA ILE A 21 13.24 -4.59 -8.24
C ILE A 21 13.21 -3.13 -7.79
N LEU A 22 12.05 -2.68 -7.32
CA LEU A 22 11.93 -1.43 -6.57
C LEU A 22 12.70 -1.59 -5.25
N ARG A 23 14.03 -1.40 -5.27
CA ARG A 23 14.89 -1.44 -4.08
C ARG A 23 15.00 -0.03 -3.49
N GLY A 24 14.64 0.10 -2.22
CA GLY A 24 14.71 1.36 -1.46
C GLY A 24 13.35 2.07 -1.47
N PRO A 25 12.58 2.02 -0.36
CA PRO A 25 11.13 2.11 -0.48
C PRO A 25 10.53 3.48 -0.25
N ASP A 26 11.24 4.52 0.19
CA ASP A 26 10.59 5.79 0.50
C ASP A 26 10.41 6.63 -0.77
N PHE A 27 9.22 6.59 -1.38
CA PHE A 27 8.79 7.56 -2.39
C PHE A 27 8.42 8.90 -1.71
N GLY A 28 9.27 9.34 -0.80
CA GLY A 28 8.97 10.41 0.13
C GLY A 28 8.03 9.96 1.26
N PRO A 29 7.47 10.92 1.99
CA PRO A 29 6.84 10.65 3.28
C PRO A 29 5.43 10.07 3.19
N HIS A 30 4.78 10.14 2.03
CA HIS A 30 3.38 9.75 1.86
C HIS A 30 3.22 8.40 1.19
N MET A 31 4.27 7.88 0.56
CA MET A 31 4.18 6.72 -0.30
C MET A 31 5.44 5.88 -0.14
N PHE A 32 5.29 4.59 0.10
CA PHE A 32 6.42 3.69 0.17
C PHE A 32 6.07 2.26 -0.26
N LEU A 33 7.08 1.48 -0.65
CA LEU A 33 6.91 0.04 -0.88
C LEU A 33 6.73 -0.67 0.47
N ALA A 34 5.48 -1.01 0.80
CA ALA A 34 5.10 -1.57 2.09
C ALA A 34 5.40 -3.06 2.21
N ASP A 35 5.24 -3.82 1.12
CA ASP A 35 5.58 -5.23 1.12
C ASP A 35 6.11 -5.68 -0.25
N GLN A 36 7.37 -6.11 -0.28
CA GLN A 36 8.03 -6.55 -1.51
C GLN A 36 7.50 -7.90 -2.01
N LYS A 37 7.13 -8.82 -1.12
CA LYS A 37 6.67 -10.18 -1.48
C LYS A 37 5.25 -10.13 -2.05
N LEU A 38 4.38 -9.35 -1.41
CA LEU A 38 3.01 -9.12 -1.87
C LEU A 38 2.93 -8.04 -2.97
N ARG A 39 4.04 -7.36 -3.26
CA ARG A 39 4.15 -6.27 -4.26
C ARG A 39 3.16 -5.13 -3.98
N LEU A 40 3.15 -4.66 -2.73
CA LEU A 40 2.23 -3.63 -2.25
C LEU A 40 2.96 -2.30 -2.06
N ILE A 41 2.49 -1.28 -2.75
CA ILE A 41 2.86 0.12 -2.54
C ILE A 41 1.74 0.76 -1.74
N SER A 42 2.06 1.31 -0.57
CA SER A 42 1.10 1.99 0.29
C SER A 42 1.27 3.49 0.17
N ILE A 43 0.16 4.19 -0.03
CA ILE A 43 0.10 5.65 -0.09
C ILE A 43 -0.94 6.18 0.89
N PHE A 44 -0.66 7.28 1.59
CA PHE A 44 -1.61 7.95 2.49
C PHE A 44 -1.61 9.46 2.32
N ASP A 45 -2.72 10.08 2.71
CA ASP A 45 -2.96 11.52 2.61
C ASP A 45 -3.15 12.12 4.02
N ASP A 46 -4.10 11.58 4.79
CA ASP A 46 -4.47 12.11 6.11
C ASP A 46 -3.94 11.25 7.27
N LEU A 47 -3.75 11.90 8.42
CA LEU A 47 -3.38 11.26 9.67
C LEU A 47 -4.57 10.70 10.45
N PHE A 48 -5.75 11.26 10.21
CA PHE A 48 -6.96 10.93 10.95
C PHE A 48 -7.95 10.21 10.05
N TYR A 49 -8.54 9.15 10.58
CA TYR A 49 -9.56 8.35 9.90
C TYR A 49 -10.79 8.26 10.77
N ASP A 50 -11.95 8.54 10.19
CA ASP A 50 -13.23 8.13 10.75
C ASP A 50 -13.50 6.67 10.39
N ARG A 51 -14.19 5.94 11.27
CA ARG A 51 -14.55 4.52 11.05
C ARG A 51 -15.37 4.33 9.77
N SER A 52 -16.18 5.33 9.40
CA SER A 52 -17.06 5.32 8.22
C SER A 52 -16.37 5.73 6.92
N ASP A 53 -15.12 6.23 6.98
CA ASP A 53 -14.41 6.72 5.79
C ASP A 53 -14.34 5.67 4.70
N LEU A 54 -14.64 6.09 3.47
CA LEU A 54 -14.42 5.27 2.29
C LEU A 54 -12.92 5.07 2.12
N ASP A 55 -12.51 3.81 2.09
CA ASP A 55 -11.11 3.44 2.02
C ASP A 55 -10.65 3.43 0.56
N ILE A 56 -10.59 4.61 -0.06
CA ILE A 56 -10.35 4.80 -1.50
C ILE A 56 -9.20 5.80 -1.68
N LEU A 57 -8.32 5.55 -2.66
CA LEU A 57 -7.29 6.52 -3.03
C LEU A 57 -7.93 7.81 -3.56
N SER A 58 -7.69 8.92 -2.85
CA SER A 58 -8.10 10.27 -3.24
C SER A 58 -7.43 10.71 -4.55
N PRO A 59 -7.97 11.72 -5.26
CA PRO A 59 -7.30 12.31 -6.41
C PRO A 59 -5.87 12.78 -6.10
N SER A 60 -5.64 13.38 -4.92
CA SER A 60 -4.32 13.82 -4.48
C SER A 60 -3.33 12.66 -4.35
N MET A 61 -3.76 11.55 -3.75
CA MET A 61 -2.95 10.34 -3.65
C MET A 61 -2.61 9.78 -5.04
N ARG A 62 -3.60 9.71 -5.94
CA ARG A 62 -3.37 9.22 -7.32
C ARG A 62 -2.36 10.08 -8.06
N ASN A 63 -2.52 11.40 -8.02
CA ASN A 63 -1.61 12.33 -8.66
C ASN A 63 -0.20 12.24 -8.07
N HIS A 64 -0.09 12.10 -6.75
CA HIS A 64 1.18 11.90 -6.08
C HIS A 64 1.86 10.59 -6.51
N ALA A 65 1.12 9.48 -6.59
CA ALA A 65 1.65 8.21 -7.06
C ALA A 65 2.16 8.28 -8.51
N VAL A 66 1.41 8.95 -9.41
CA VAL A 66 1.86 9.20 -10.78
C VAL A 66 3.15 10.03 -10.80
N SER A 67 3.21 11.11 -10.02
CA SER A 67 4.38 11.98 -9.92
C SER A 67 5.62 11.23 -9.43
N MET A 68 5.46 10.36 -8.41
CA MET A 68 6.57 9.60 -7.84
C MET A 68 7.07 8.47 -8.74
N LEU A 69 6.18 7.82 -9.50
CA LEU A 69 6.54 6.69 -10.35
C LEU A 69 7.00 7.12 -11.76
N ASN A 70 6.64 8.32 -12.22
CA ASN A 70 7.02 8.82 -13.55
C ASN A 70 8.55 8.89 -13.76
N PRO A 71 9.36 9.45 -12.84
CA PRO A 71 10.82 9.43 -12.96
C PRO A 71 11.42 8.02 -13.01
N LEU A 72 10.68 7.00 -12.57
CA LEU A 72 11.09 5.60 -12.61
C LEU A 72 10.68 4.90 -13.91
N GLY A 73 10.13 5.62 -14.90
CA GLY A 73 9.76 5.07 -16.20
C GLY A 73 8.32 4.57 -16.32
N PHE A 74 7.51 4.70 -15.27
CA PHE A 74 6.08 4.38 -15.30
C PHE A 74 5.26 5.51 -15.92
N LYS A 75 4.33 5.17 -16.80
CA LYS A 75 3.38 6.12 -17.40
C LYS A 75 1.96 5.66 -17.16
N GLN A 76 1.07 6.60 -16.85
CA GLN A 76 -0.34 6.29 -16.71
C GLN A 76 -0.95 5.96 -18.09
N ILE A 77 -1.42 4.72 -18.26
CA ILE A 77 -2.05 4.27 -19.51
C ILE A 77 -3.59 4.21 -19.38
N SER A 78 -4.11 4.20 -18.15
CA SER A 78 -5.54 4.30 -17.87
C SER A 78 -5.78 4.92 -16.49
N GLY A 79 -7.04 5.17 -16.12
CA GLY A 79 -7.40 5.69 -14.80
C GLY A 79 -7.02 4.78 -13.62
N THR A 80 -6.65 3.52 -13.87
CA THR A 80 -6.30 2.52 -12.84
C THR A 80 -4.98 1.81 -13.07
N VAL A 81 -4.23 2.15 -14.12
CA VAL A 81 -3.00 1.43 -14.48
C VAL A 81 -1.90 2.40 -14.86
N LEU A 82 -0.75 2.23 -14.22
CA LEU A 82 0.52 2.80 -14.64
C LEU A 82 1.39 1.65 -15.17
N GLU A 83 2.02 1.84 -16.31
CA GLU A 83 2.84 0.81 -16.97
C GLU A 83 4.25 1.34 -17.18
N HIS A 84 5.24 0.52 -16.84
CA HIS A 84 6.64 0.83 -17.08
C HIS A 84 6.97 0.66 -18.57
N SER A 85 7.56 1.71 -19.15
CA SER A 85 7.76 1.80 -20.60
C SER A 85 8.68 0.73 -21.20
N ALA A 86 9.70 0.27 -20.46
CA ALA A 86 10.65 -0.73 -20.95
C ALA A 86 10.25 -2.17 -20.57
N SER A 87 10.11 -2.45 -19.27
CA SER A 87 9.77 -3.78 -18.74
C SER A 87 8.32 -4.22 -18.91
N ARG A 88 7.38 -3.30 -19.20
CA ARG A 88 5.93 -3.55 -19.31
C ARG A 88 5.24 -3.94 -17.99
N GLU A 89 5.93 -3.89 -16.86
CA GLU A 89 5.35 -4.12 -15.53
C GLU A 89 4.33 -3.03 -15.20
N ARG A 90 3.33 -3.40 -14.40
CA ARG A 90 2.19 -2.53 -14.10
C ARG A 90 2.06 -2.28 -12.61
N CYS A 91 1.68 -1.05 -12.29
CA CYS A 91 1.14 -0.67 -11.00
C CYS A 91 -0.36 -0.44 -11.14
N PHE A 92 -1.15 -1.30 -10.52
CA PHE A 92 -2.60 -1.22 -10.51
C PHE A 92 -3.09 -0.37 -9.34
N ILE A 93 -4.11 0.45 -9.60
CA ILE A 93 -4.91 1.15 -8.59
C ILE A 93 -6.31 0.53 -8.62
N PRO A 94 -6.56 -0.54 -7.83
CA PRO A 94 -7.85 -1.22 -7.85
C PRO A 94 -8.99 -0.30 -7.40
N LYS A 95 -10.21 -0.66 -7.78
CA LYS A 95 -11.44 0.06 -7.43
C LYS A 95 -12.39 -0.88 -6.73
N PHE A 96 -13.19 -0.35 -5.81
CA PHE A 96 -14.34 -1.10 -5.31
C PHE A 96 -15.39 -1.25 -6.41
N HIS A 97 -15.96 -2.44 -6.50
CA HIS A 97 -17.04 -2.76 -7.43
C HIS A 97 -18.43 -2.57 -6.81
N ALA A 98 -18.54 -2.51 -5.49
CA ALA A 98 -19.78 -2.25 -4.76
C ALA A 98 -19.55 -1.31 -3.57
N LEU A 99 -20.52 -0.46 -3.27
CA LEU A 99 -20.52 0.38 -2.08
C LEU A 99 -20.51 -0.49 -0.82
N GLY A 100 -19.71 -0.12 0.18
CA GLY A 100 -19.56 -0.89 1.42
C GLY A 100 -18.76 -2.19 1.29
N SER A 101 -18.08 -2.41 0.16
CA SER A 101 -17.18 -3.56 0.01
C SER A 101 -16.10 -3.59 1.09
N SER A 102 -15.77 -4.79 1.55
CA SER A 102 -14.66 -5.02 2.49
C SER A 102 -13.33 -4.56 1.87
N PRO A 103 -12.46 -3.85 2.61
CA PRO A 103 -11.11 -3.51 2.15
C PRO A 103 -10.23 -4.74 1.89
N PHE A 104 -10.57 -5.90 2.48
CA PHE A 104 -9.93 -7.18 2.16
C PHE A 104 -10.15 -7.60 0.70
N HIS A 105 -11.30 -7.25 0.11
CA HIS A 105 -11.66 -7.65 -1.24
C HIS A 105 -11.18 -6.69 -2.33
N ILE A 106 -10.39 -5.66 -1.99
CA ILE A 106 -10.00 -4.61 -2.94
C ILE A 106 -9.26 -5.14 -4.18
N THR A 107 -8.50 -6.23 -4.03
CA THR A 107 -7.71 -6.86 -5.10
C THR A 107 -8.46 -7.94 -5.87
N LEU A 108 -9.63 -8.39 -5.38
CA LEU A 108 -10.33 -9.59 -5.87
C LEU A 108 -10.64 -9.54 -7.37
N TYR A 109 -10.99 -8.37 -7.89
CA TYR A 109 -11.41 -8.17 -9.29
C TYR A 109 -10.34 -7.47 -10.15
N THR A 110 -9.14 -7.25 -9.61
CA THR A 110 -8.02 -6.66 -10.34
C THR A 110 -6.83 -7.61 -10.27
N PRO A 111 -6.89 -8.81 -10.86
CA PRO A 111 -5.75 -9.73 -10.84
C PRO A 111 -4.52 -9.08 -11.49
N LYS A 112 -3.35 -9.41 -10.99
CA LYS A 112 -2.07 -8.90 -11.46
C LYS A 112 -1.08 -10.05 -11.72
N ASN A 113 -0.08 -9.83 -12.55
CA ASN A 113 1.02 -10.80 -12.71
C ASN A 113 1.96 -10.77 -11.50
N GLU A 114 2.91 -11.70 -11.46
CA GLU A 114 3.88 -11.83 -10.37
C GLU A 114 4.74 -10.57 -10.17
N ASP A 115 5.12 -9.92 -11.28
CA ASP A 115 5.99 -8.74 -11.30
C ASP A 115 5.24 -7.41 -11.14
N ASP A 116 3.92 -7.45 -11.28
CA ASP A 116 3.08 -6.26 -11.12
C ASP A 116 2.93 -5.86 -9.65
N PHE A 117 2.54 -4.61 -9.40
CA PHE A 117 2.31 -4.06 -8.07
C PHE A 117 0.88 -3.56 -7.90
N TYR A 118 0.39 -3.55 -6.66
CA TYR A 118 -0.78 -2.77 -6.28
C TYR A 118 -0.37 -1.46 -5.59
N ILE A 119 -1.09 -0.39 -5.88
CA ILE A 119 -1.04 0.86 -5.14
C ILE A 119 -2.33 0.97 -4.32
N LEU A 120 -2.19 0.93 -3.00
CA LEU A 120 -3.30 0.80 -2.05
C LEU A 120 -3.22 1.88 -0.97
N THR A 121 -4.35 2.13 -0.30
CA THR A 121 -4.34 2.88 0.98
C THR A 121 -3.62 2.05 2.06
N PRO A 122 -3.26 2.65 3.22
CA PRO A 122 -2.63 1.89 4.31
C PRO A 122 -3.56 0.83 4.89
N THR A 123 -4.87 1.11 4.95
CA THR A 123 -5.89 0.17 5.42
C THR A 123 -6.06 -1.01 4.47
N GLN A 124 -6.16 -0.77 3.17
CA GLN A 124 -6.16 -1.83 2.16
C GLN A 124 -4.86 -2.66 2.22
N THR A 125 -3.70 -2.00 2.33
CA THR A 125 -2.39 -2.66 2.45
C THR A 125 -2.35 -3.60 3.66
N ALA A 126 -2.79 -3.13 4.84
CA ALA A 126 -2.85 -3.95 6.03
C ALA A 126 -3.78 -5.16 5.86
N CYS A 127 -4.92 -5.00 5.20
CA CYS A 127 -5.82 -6.13 4.92
C CYS A 127 -5.13 -7.21 4.08
N GLN A 128 -4.39 -6.82 3.03
CA GLN A 128 -3.64 -7.77 2.22
C GLN A 128 -2.51 -8.46 2.99
N ILE A 129 -1.88 -7.75 3.95
CA ILE A 129 -0.87 -8.34 4.85
C ILE A 129 -1.51 -9.37 5.79
N ILE A 130 -2.70 -9.08 6.33
CA ILE A 130 -3.43 -10.02 7.21
C ILE A 130 -3.81 -11.30 6.45
N ASP A 131 -4.26 -11.19 5.19
CA ASP A 131 -4.59 -12.35 4.36
C ASP A 131 -3.36 -13.13 3.88
N GLY A 132 -2.24 -12.44 3.66
CA GLY A 132 -1.05 -13.01 3.03
C GLY A 132 -0.03 -13.67 3.97
N TYR A 133 -0.17 -13.49 5.28
CA TYR A 133 0.84 -13.91 6.27
C TYR A 133 0.26 -14.60 7.51
N SER A 134 1.13 -15.26 8.26
CA SER A 134 0.78 -15.74 9.62
C SER A 134 0.51 -14.56 10.55
N HIS A 135 -0.20 -14.81 11.64
CA HIS A 135 -0.55 -13.80 12.63
C HIS A 135 0.66 -12.96 13.09
N ASP A 136 1.73 -13.62 13.54
CA ASP A 136 2.91 -12.95 14.11
C ASP A 136 3.61 -12.05 13.07
N LEU A 137 3.77 -12.55 11.84
CA LEU A 137 4.42 -11.80 10.77
C LEU A 137 3.54 -10.67 10.24
N ALA A 138 2.22 -10.89 10.18
CA ALA A 138 1.27 -9.83 9.85
C ALA A 138 1.30 -8.71 10.89
N PHE A 139 1.38 -9.07 12.18
CA PHE A 139 1.49 -8.11 13.28
C PHE A 139 2.76 -7.25 13.13
N GLU A 140 3.93 -7.87 12.99
CA GLU A 140 5.21 -7.15 12.85
C GLU A 140 5.21 -6.17 11.66
N LYS A 141 4.65 -6.63 10.52
CA LYS A 141 4.55 -5.80 9.31
C LYS A 141 3.60 -4.62 9.51
N ILE A 142 2.45 -4.85 10.13
CA ILE A 142 1.45 -3.79 10.38
C ILE A 142 1.94 -2.83 11.44
N GLU A 143 2.65 -3.31 12.47
CA GLU A 143 3.33 -2.46 13.45
C GLU A 143 4.31 -1.49 12.75
N THR A 144 5.08 -2.00 11.79
CA THR A 144 5.99 -1.18 10.98
C THR A 144 5.22 -0.17 10.12
N LEU A 145 4.09 -0.58 9.55
CA LEU A 145 3.24 0.28 8.72
C LEU A 145 2.61 1.42 9.55
N VAL A 146 1.97 1.14 10.68
CA VAL A 146 1.29 2.17 11.52
C VAL A 146 2.24 3.23 12.08
N LYS A 147 3.53 2.91 12.20
CA LYS A 147 4.57 3.87 12.59
C LYS A 147 4.92 4.85 11.47
N LYS A 148 4.62 4.52 10.21
CA LYS A 148 4.90 5.33 9.02
C LYS A 148 3.66 5.98 8.41
N GLN A 149 2.55 5.27 8.42
CA GLN A 149 1.27 5.68 7.83
C GLN A 149 0.14 5.18 8.73
N PRO A 150 -0.73 6.05 9.24
CA PRO A 150 -1.85 5.61 10.05
C PRO A 150 -2.82 4.76 9.23
N ILE A 151 -3.55 3.90 9.94
CA ILE A 151 -4.47 2.92 9.37
C ILE A 151 -5.80 3.00 10.10
N ASN A 152 -6.90 2.75 9.39
CA ASN A 152 -8.23 2.62 9.99
C ASN A 152 -8.43 1.23 10.62
N LEU A 153 -7.74 0.98 11.74
CA LEU A 153 -7.78 -0.30 12.46
C LEU A 153 -9.19 -0.69 12.93
N ARG A 154 -10.07 0.29 13.21
CA ARG A 154 -11.47 0.03 13.57
C ARG A 154 -12.25 -0.53 12.40
N LYS A 155 -12.08 0.04 11.20
CA LYS A 155 -12.67 -0.49 9.98
C LYS A 155 -12.17 -1.89 9.66
N ILE A 156 -10.87 -2.17 9.83
CA ILE A 156 -10.34 -3.53 9.67
C ILE A 156 -11.06 -4.49 10.62
N SER A 157 -11.18 -4.12 11.90
CA SER A 157 -11.87 -4.94 12.91
C SER A 157 -13.31 -5.29 12.55
N ASP A 158 -14.02 -4.41 11.83
CA ASP A 158 -15.41 -4.66 11.40
C ASP A 158 -15.53 -5.72 10.31
N HIS A 159 -14.46 -5.90 9.53
CA HIS A 159 -14.42 -6.81 8.39
C HIS A 159 -13.67 -8.12 8.68
N LEU A 160 -13.08 -8.28 9.86
CA LEU A 160 -12.46 -9.55 10.26
C LEU A 160 -13.52 -10.65 10.38
N GLU A 161 -13.24 -11.79 9.74
CA GLU A 161 -14.12 -12.95 9.78
C GLU A 161 -14.12 -13.60 11.17
N LYS A 162 -15.30 -14.00 11.65
CA LYS A 162 -15.48 -14.63 12.98
C LYS A 162 -15.45 -16.16 12.96
N LYS A 163 -15.22 -16.78 11.78
CA LYS A 163 -15.23 -18.23 11.63
C LYS A 163 -14.18 -18.88 12.53
N LYS A 164 -14.44 -20.10 13.00
CA LYS A 164 -13.48 -20.87 13.80
C LYS A 164 -12.27 -21.21 12.90
N ASN A 165 -11.06 -20.99 13.40
CA ASN A 165 -9.77 -21.33 12.77
C ASN A 165 -9.35 -20.51 11.53
N CYS A 166 -9.79 -19.26 11.37
CA CYS A 166 -9.24 -18.36 10.34
C CYS A 166 -8.23 -17.36 10.94
N THR A 167 -7.25 -16.93 10.13
CA THR A 167 -6.24 -15.92 10.47
C THR A 167 -6.87 -14.63 11.02
N HIS A 168 -8.05 -14.25 10.51
CA HIS A 168 -8.78 -13.06 10.96
C HIS A 168 -9.13 -13.09 12.45
N ARG A 169 -9.52 -14.26 12.97
CA ARG A 169 -9.87 -14.41 14.37
C ARG A 169 -8.66 -14.28 15.28
N LEU A 170 -7.50 -14.81 14.87
CA LEU A 170 -6.25 -14.65 15.61
C LEU A 170 -5.79 -13.19 15.57
N PHE A 171 -5.92 -12.54 14.42
CA PHE A 171 -5.53 -11.14 14.27
C PHE A 171 -6.43 -10.17 15.07
N ALA A 172 -7.69 -10.52 15.32
CA ALA A 172 -8.61 -9.67 16.06
C ALA A 172 -8.09 -9.26 17.46
N SER A 173 -7.33 -10.13 18.15
CA SER A 173 -6.75 -9.79 19.46
C SER A 173 -5.63 -8.74 19.39
N ALA A 174 -4.98 -8.60 18.23
CA ALA A 174 -3.90 -7.62 18.03
C ALA A 174 -4.40 -6.19 17.80
N ILE A 175 -5.67 -5.99 17.45
CA ILE A 175 -6.20 -4.66 17.08
C ILE A 175 -6.02 -3.63 18.21
N GLY A 176 -6.23 -4.03 19.47
CA GLY A 176 -6.10 -3.12 20.62
C GLY A 176 -4.65 -2.64 20.82
N GLU A 177 -3.69 -3.54 20.65
CA GLU A 177 -2.26 -3.22 20.76
C GLU A 177 -1.82 -2.29 19.62
N LEU A 178 -2.19 -2.61 18.38
CA LEU A 178 -1.87 -1.78 17.21
C LEU A 178 -2.46 -0.36 17.33
N LEU A 179 -3.67 -0.23 17.90
CA LEU A 179 -4.26 1.09 18.20
C LEU A 179 -3.39 1.89 19.18
N SER A 180 -2.86 1.25 20.23
CA SER A 180 -1.97 1.88 21.20
C SER A 180 -0.66 2.35 20.54
N ILE A 181 -0.07 1.50 19.70
CA ILE A 181 1.17 1.79 18.96
C ILE A 181 0.94 2.96 17.99
N GLN A 182 -0.12 2.93 17.20
CA GLN A 182 -0.46 4.00 16.26
C GLN A 182 -0.68 5.34 16.97
N ASN A 183 -1.43 5.34 18.07
CA ASN A 183 -1.67 6.56 18.86
C ASN A 183 -0.37 7.16 19.41
N THR A 184 0.60 6.30 19.75
CA THR A 184 1.93 6.74 20.17
C THR A 184 2.73 7.32 18.99
N ALA A 185 2.67 6.67 17.82
CA ALA A 185 3.36 7.12 16.62
C ALA A 185 2.83 8.48 16.12
N LEU A 186 1.51 8.68 16.11
CA LEU A 186 0.86 9.94 15.70
C LEU A 186 1.30 11.17 16.53
N LYS A 187 1.72 10.97 17.78
CA LYS A 187 2.21 12.03 18.67
C LYS A 187 3.69 12.36 18.47
N LYS A 188 4.41 11.58 17.65
CA LYS A 188 5.86 11.68 17.43
C LYS A 188 6.16 12.05 15.97
N GLU A 189 7.36 12.57 15.74
CA GLU A 189 7.88 12.72 14.39
C GLU A 189 8.14 11.34 13.74
N PRO A 190 7.96 11.19 12.41
CA PRO A 190 7.60 12.23 11.45
C PRO A 190 6.08 12.49 11.31
N LEU A 191 5.23 11.66 11.92
CA LEU A 191 3.79 11.71 11.70
C LEU A 191 3.15 12.99 12.26
N ARG A 192 3.56 13.45 13.44
CA ARG A 192 2.97 14.63 14.10
C ARG A 192 2.99 15.89 13.23
N SER A 193 4.04 16.07 12.43
CA SER A 193 4.21 17.22 11.55
C SER A 193 3.71 16.99 10.12
N ARG A 194 3.18 15.79 9.81
CA ARG A 194 2.77 15.47 8.45
C ARG A 194 1.57 16.31 8.03
N ARG A 195 1.64 16.85 6.81
CA ARG A 195 0.54 17.59 6.18
C ARG A 195 -0.09 16.72 5.11
N ALA A 196 -1.40 16.87 4.91
CA ALA A 196 -2.10 16.20 3.82
C ALA A 196 -1.58 16.66 2.45
N LEU A 197 -1.50 15.72 1.50
CA LEU A 197 -1.16 15.96 0.09
C LEU A 197 -2.09 16.98 -0.57
N GLY A 198 -3.38 16.97 -0.19
CA GLY A 198 -4.40 17.86 -0.75
C GLY A 198 -4.41 19.29 -0.20
N ARG A 199 -3.64 19.60 0.86
CA ARG A 199 -3.54 20.97 1.37
C ARG A 199 -2.53 21.78 0.55
N ILE A 200 -3.04 22.55 -0.41
CA ILE A 200 -2.28 23.64 -1.01
C ILE A 200 -1.95 24.65 0.10
N LEU A 201 -0.68 25.04 0.20
CA LEU A 201 -0.23 26.18 1.01
C LEU A 201 -0.36 27.47 0.23
#